data_AF-A0A453FWM6-F1
#
_entry.id   AF-A0A453FWM6-F1
#
_cell.length_a   1.000
_cell.length_b   1.000
_cell.length_c   1.000
_cell.angle_alpha   90.00
_cell.angle_beta   90.00
_cell.angle_gamma   90.00
#
_symmetry.space_group_name_H-M   'P 1'
#
loop_
_entity.id
_entity.type
_entity.pdbx_description
1 polymer ?
#
loop_
_entity_poly.entity_id
_entity_poly.type
_entity_poly.pdbx_seq_one_letter_code
_entity_poly.pdbx_strand_id
1 'polypeptide(L)'
;SYGGAGGPARMSPPVSGSVNSISGLRRTSGPIRRAKGGWTSQEDETLRKAVETFNGRSWKKIAEFFPDRTEVQCLHRWQKVLNPELIKGPWTQEEDDKIIDLVKKYGPTKWSVIARSLPGRIGKQCRERWHNHLNPDIRKDAWTAEEEQALINAHREYGNKWAEIAKVLPGR
;
A
#
# COMPACT_ATOMS: atom_id res chain seq x y z
N SER A 1 -77.82 4.41 18.19
CA SER A 1 -78.02 3.55 19.38
C SER A 1 -78.18 2.11 18.93
N TYR A 2 -77.58 1.18 19.69
CA TYR A 2 -77.42 -0.26 19.44
C TYR A 2 -76.44 -0.58 18.29
N GLY A 3 -75.31 -1.29 18.47
CA GLY A 3 -74.90 -2.22 19.52
C GLY A 3 -74.81 -3.62 18.91
N GLY A 4 -73.60 -4.15 18.74
CA GLY A 4 -73.38 -5.48 18.16
C GLY A 4 -71.91 -5.85 18.04
N ALA A 5 -71.28 -6.16 19.18
CA ALA A 5 -69.91 -6.63 19.27
C ALA A 5 -69.83 -8.13 18.94
N GLY A 6 -68.98 -8.49 17.97
CA GLY A 6 -68.58 -9.86 17.66
C GLY A 6 -67.52 -10.37 18.64
N GLY A 7 -67.65 -11.63 19.05
CA GLY A 7 -66.64 -12.35 19.85
C GLY A 7 -65.32 -12.56 19.08
N PRO A 8 -64.26 -12.98 19.77
CA PRO A 8 -63.99 -14.43 19.77
C PRO A 8 -63.33 -15.02 21.03
N ALA A 9 -63.55 -16.34 21.15
CA ALA A 9 -62.64 -17.43 21.55
C ALA A 9 -61.63 -17.26 22.71
N ARG A 10 -61.98 -17.97 23.79
CA ARG A 10 -61.19 -18.76 24.76
C ARG A 10 -59.65 -18.83 24.61
N MET A 11 -58.99 -18.61 25.74
CA MET A 11 -57.58 -18.87 26.02
C MET A 11 -57.30 -20.31 26.48
N SER A 12 -56.09 -20.83 26.15
CA SER A 12 -55.10 -21.56 26.99
C SER A 12 -54.18 -22.49 26.13
N PRO A 13 -53.01 -22.99 26.61
CA PRO A 13 -51.71 -22.30 26.74
C PRO A 13 -50.55 -23.14 26.09
N PRO A 14 -49.24 -22.87 26.30
CA PRO A 14 -48.17 -23.18 25.34
C PRO A 14 -47.56 -24.58 25.51
N VAL A 15 -47.01 -25.12 24.42
CA VAL A 15 -46.06 -26.25 24.46
C VAL A 15 -44.79 -25.87 23.69
N SER A 16 -43.71 -25.79 24.44
CA SER A 16 -42.32 -25.68 23.99
C SER A 16 -41.91 -26.91 23.19
N GLY A 17 -41.31 -26.69 22.02
CA GLY A 17 -40.69 -27.74 21.21
C GLY A 17 -39.57 -27.14 20.37
N SER A 18 -38.33 -27.26 20.86
CA SER A 18 -37.12 -26.90 20.13
C SER A 18 -36.99 -27.75 18.87
N VAL A 19 -37.08 -27.10 17.70
CA VAL A 19 -36.62 -27.67 16.43
C VAL A 19 -35.23 -27.11 16.12
N ASN A 20 -34.24 -28.00 16.19
CA ASN A 20 -32.88 -27.75 15.72
C ASN A 20 -32.89 -27.63 14.19
N SER A 21 -32.84 -26.39 13.68
CA SER A 21 -32.54 -26.13 12.27
C SER A 21 -31.03 -26.00 12.10
N ILE A 22 -30.41 -27.10 11.64
CA ILE A 22 -29.05 -27.10 11.09
C ILE A 22 -29.11 -26.35 9.75
N SER A 23 -28.70 -25.08 9.74
CA SER A 23 -28.54 -24.30 8.52
C SER A 23 -27.16 -23.62 8.47
N GLY A 24 -26.28 -24.26 7.70
CA GLY A 24 -25.24 -23.59 6.90
C GLY A 24 -24.04 -23.02 7.66
N LEU A 25 -23.00 -23.84 7.82
CA LEU A 25 -21.61 -23.40 7.92
C LEU A 25 -21.24 -22.59 6.65
N ARG A 26 -21.50 -21.27 6.67
CA ARG A 26 -20.93 -20.35 5.68
C ARG A 26 -19.45 -20.18 6.02
N ARG A 27 -18.59 -20.81 5.22
CA ARG A 27 -17.17 -20.43 5.13
C ARG A 27 -17.10 -18.98 4.62
N THR A 28 -16.92 -18.02 5.51
CA THR A 28 -16.65 -16.62 5.16
C THR A 28 -15.16 -16.41 5.01
N SER A 29 -14.54 -17.01 4.00
CA SER A 29 -13.19 -16.65 3.58
C SER A 29 -13.24 -16.14 2.15
N GLY A 30 -13.91 -15.00 1.97
CA GLY A 30 -13.63 -14.12 0.83
C GLY A 30 -12.33 -13.35 1.09
N PRO A 31 -11.69 -12.75 0.08
CA PRO A 31 -10.54 -11.89 0.29
C PRO A 31 -10.94 -10.77 1.25
N ILE A 32 -10.30 -10.71 2.41
CA ILE A 32 -10.46 -9.61 3.37
C ILE A 32 -10.21 -8.31 2.61
N ARG A 33 -11.24 -7.48 2.46
CA ARG A 33 -11.18 -6.21 1.75
C ARG A 33 -10.07 -5.35 2.36
N ARG A 34 -9.40 -4.54 1.53
CA ARG A 34 -8.39 -3.56 1.99
C ARG A 34 -8.94 -2.83 3.23
N ALA A 35 -8.24 -2.94 4.36
CA ALA A 35 -8.55 -2.20 5.58
C ALA A 35 -8.90 -0.75 5.23
N LYS A 36 -10.04 -0.27 5.73
CA LYS A 36 -10.49 1.11 5.50
C LYS A 36 -9.56 2.08 6.25
N GLY A 37 -8.47 2.49 5.62
CA GLY A 37 -7.56 3.50 6.15
C GLY A 37 -6.07 3.13 6.05
N GLY A 38 -5.23 4.16 5.96
CA GLY A 38 -3.77 4.01 6.10
C GLY A 38 -3.39 3.40 7.46
N TRP A 39 -2.11 3.07 7.63
CA TRP A 39 -1.59 2.60 8.92
C TRP A 39 -1.55 3.77 9.91
N THR A 40 -2.16 3.59 11.07
CA THR A 40 -2.11 4.54 12.18
C THR A 40 -0.83 4.39 13.00
N SER A 41 -0.45 5.42 13.76
CA SER A 41 0.70 5.35 14.66
C SER A 41 0.54 4.27 15.73
N GLN A 42 -0.68 4.04 16.21
CA GLN A 42 -0.99 2.98 17.17
C GLN A 42 -0.80 1.60 16.55
N GLU A 43 -1.27 1.38 15.32
CA GLU A 43 -1.03 0.13 14.59
C GLU A 43 0.47 -0.09 14.33
N ASP A 44 1.21 0.95 13.97
CA ASP A 44 2.66 0.86 13.78
C ASP A 44 3.39 0.47 15.08
N GLU A 45 2.97 1.03 16.22
CA GLU A 45 3.53 0.69 17.53
C GLU A 45 3.22 -0.75 17.93
N THR A 46 1.97 -1.19 17.72
CA THR A 46 1.57 -2.59 17.91
C THR A 46 2.40 -3.51 17.01
N LEU A 47 2.64 -3.12 15.76
CA LEU A 47 3.41 -3.92 14.82
C LEU A 47 4.89 -4.03 15.25
N ARG A 48 5.50 -2.96 15.77
CA ARG A 48 6.85 -3.00 16.32
C ARG A 48 6.97 -3.98 17.48
N LYS A 49 6.10 -3.83 18.49
CA LYS A 49 6.08 -4.71 19.67
C LYS A 49 5.85 -6.17 19.31
N ALA A 50 4.92 -6.43 18.39
CA ALA A 50 4.65 -7.79 17.93
C ALA A 50 5.85 -8.38 17.17
N VAL A 51 6.48 -7.62 16.26
CA VAL A 51 7.66 -8.09 15.54
C VAL A 51 8.82 -8.39 16.48
N GLU A 52 9.05 -7.56 17.49
CA GLU A 52 10.04 -7.79 18.55
C GLU A 52 9.73 -9.09 19.32
N THR A 53 8.49 -9.26 19.77
CA THR A 53 8.04 -10.43 20.54
C THR A 53 8.18 -11.75 19.77
N PHE A 54 7.92 -11.74 18.47
CA PHE A 54 7.97 -12.94 17.62
C PHE A 54 9.24 -13.01 16.73
N ASN A 55 10.23 -12.15 17.00
CA ASN A 55 11.48 -11.99 16.23
C ASN A 55 11.27 -11.90 14.70
N GLY A 56 10.14 -11.35 14.25
CA GLY A 56 9.81 -11.19 12.82
C GLY A 56 9.62 -12.50 12.03
N ARG A 57 9.48 -13.65 12.70
CA ARG A 57 9.40 -14.97 12.03
C ARG A 57 7.97 -15.49 11.82
N SER A 58 7.01 -15.01 12.62
CA SER A 58 5.63 -15.56 12.65
C SER A 58 4.57 -14.52 12.28
N TRP A 59 4.48 -14.14 11.01
CA TRP A 59 3.53 -13.13 10.51
C TRP A 59 2.06 -13.47 10.74
N LYS A 60 1.71 -14.76 10.74
CA LYS A 60 0.38 -15.26 11.12
C LYS A 60 0.00 -14.83 12.53
N LYS A 61 0.89 -15.10 13.51
CA LYS A 61 0.68 -14.71 14.92
C LYS A 61 0.71 -13.20 15.10
N ILE A 62 1.58 -12.50 14.37
CA ILE A 62 1.63 -11.03 14.41
C ILE A 62 0.31 -10.43 13.91
N ALA A 63 -0.32 -11.01 12.90
CA ALA A 63 -1.59 -10.53 12.36
C ALA A 63 -2.76 -10.68 13.34
N GLU A 64 -2.71 -11.61 14.30
CA GLU A 64 -3.76 -11.80 15.32
C GLU A 64 -3.93 -10.57 16.23
N PHE A 65 -2.91 -9.70 16.32
CA PHE A 65 -2.98 -8.43 17.05
C PHE A 65 -3.75 -7.32 16.29
N PHE A 66 -4.18 -7.59 15.05
CA PHE A 66 -4.87 -6.63 14.21
C PHE A 66 -6.22 -7.19 13.75
N PRO A 67 -7.34 -6.52 14.08
CA PRO A 67 -8.66 -7.01 13.68
C PRO A 67 -8.87 -6.98 12.16
N ASP A 68 -8.29 -5.98 11.48
CA ASP A 68 -8.51 -5.71 10.05
C ASP A 68 -7.23 -5.77 9.20
N ARG A 69 -6.10 -6.26 9.73
CA ARG A 69 -4.85 -6.39 8.96
C ARG A 69 -4.49 -7.85 8.73
N THR A 70 -4.08 -8.16 7.50
CA THR A 70 -3.60 -9.50 7.15
C THR A 70 -2.10 -9.63 7.41
N GLU A 71 -1.62 -10.86 7.59
CA GLU A 71 -0.19 -11.18 7.72
C GLU A 71 0.67 -10.55 6.61
N VAL A 72 0.16 -10.54 5.37
CA VAL A 72 0.84 -9.94 4.22
C VAL A 72 0.92 -8.42 4.35
N GLN A 73 -0.12 -7.77 4.88
CA GLN A 73 -0.10 -6.32 5.12
C GLN A 73 0.89 -5.96 6.23
N CYS A 74 0.91 -6.71 7.33
CA CYS A 74 1.88 -6.54 8.41
C CYS A 74 3.32 -6.72 7.89
N LEU A 75 3.58 -7.79 7.14
CA LEU A 75 4.88 -8.05 6.50
C LEU A 75 5.31 -6.89 5.61
N HIS A 76 4.43 -6.44 4.71
CA HIS A 76 4.74 -5.34 3.80
C HIS A 76 4.97 -4.03 4.55
N ARG A 77 4.17 -3.73 5.58
CA ARG A 77 4.35 -2.52 6.39
C ARG A 77 5.69 -2.53 7.09
N TRP A 78 6.07 -3.66 7.68
CA TRP A 78 7.37 -3.83 8.31
C TRP A 78 8.51 -3.65 7.31
N GLN A 79 8.54 -4.46 6.25
CA GLN A 79 9.64 -4.49 5.28
C GLN A 79 9.85 -3.18 4.52
N LYS A 80 8.80 -2.36 4.35
CA LYS A 80 8.86 -1.15 3.52
C LYS A 80 8.85 0.16 4.30
N VAL A 81 8.50 0.15 5.59
CA VAL A 81 8.27 1.38 6.35
C VAL A 81 8.85 1.39 7.76
N LEU A 82 8.64 0.30 8.52
CA LEU A 82 8.96 0.27 9.96
C LEU A 82 10.27 -0.44 10.31
N ASN A 83 10.80 -1.31 9.43
CA ASN A 83 12.05 -2.00 9.71
C ASN A 83 13.17 -0.97 10.00
N PRO A 84 13.80 -0.99 11.20
CA PRO A 84 14.84 -0.03 11.57
C PRO A 84 16.08 -0.11 10.69
N GLU A 85 16.31 -1.22 9.99
CA GLU A 85 17.40 -1.35 9.02
C GLU A 85 17.18 -0.50 7.76
N LEU A 86 15.99 0.06 7.54
CA LEU A 86 15.70 0.93 6.40
C LEU A 86 16.31 2.31 6.57
N ILE A 87 17.11 2.73 5.59
CA ILE A 87 17.75 4.05 5.56
C ILE A 87 16.82 5.05 4.86
N LYS A 88 16.37 6.06 5.61
CA LYS A 88 15.55 7.18 5.10
C LYS A 88 16.36 8.46 4.83
N GLY A 89 17.65 8.44 5.17
CA GLY A 89 18.54 9.60 5.12
C GLY A 89 19.13 9.89 3.73
N PRO A 90 20.06 10.86 3.66
CA PRO A 90 20.72 11.30 2.42
C PRO A 90 21.45 10.16 1.75
N TRP A 91 21.65 10.27 0.43
CA TRP A 91 22.44 9.33 -0.36
C TRP A 91 23.93 9.66 -0.24
N THR A 92 24.77 8.65 -0.02
CA THR A 92 26.22 8.81 -0.10
C THR A 92 26.70 8.67 -1.54
N GLN A 93 27.90 9.17 -1.83
CA GLN A 93 28.49 9.05 -3.16
C GLN A 93 28.70 7.59 -3.55
N GLU A 94 29.12 6.75 -2.60
CA GLU A 94 29.33 5.32 -2.83
C GLU A 94 28.03 4.58 -3.15
N GLU A 95 26.91 5.01 -2.56
CA GLU A 95 25.59 4.47 -2.92
C GLU A 95 25.19 4.89 -4.34
N ASP A 96 25.41 6.16 -4.69
CA ASP A 96 25.11 6.69 -6.03
C ASP A 96 25.95 5.98 -7.11
N ASP A 97 27.25 5.81 -6.87
CA ASP A 97 28.17 5.11 -7.78
C ASP A 97 27.71 3.67 -8.01
N LYS A 98 27.31 2.96 -6.95
CA LYS A 98 26.73 1.62 -7.05
C LYS A 98 25.45 1.61 -7.88
N ILE A 99 24.54 2.58 -7.69
CA ILE A 99 23.32 2.66 -8.50
C ILE A 99 23.69 2.85 -9.96
N ILE A 100 24.60 3.78 -10.27
CA ILE A 100 25.03 4.08 -11.63
C ILE A 100 25.60 2.83 -12.31
N ASP A 101 26.52 2.13 -11.66
CA ASP A 101 27.16 0.94 -12.23
C ASP A 101 26.17 -0.22 -12.41
N LEU A 102 25.27 -0.42 -11.45
CA LEU A 102 24.27 -1.48 -11.55
C LEU A 102 23.19 -1.17 -12.58
N VAL A 103 22.84 0.11 -12.78
CA VAL A 103 21.94 0.53 -13.86
C VAL A 103 22.62 0.37 -15.22
N LYS A 104 23.91 0.71 -15.36
CA LYS A 104 24.67 0.42 -16.58
C LYS A 104 24.67 -1.08 -16.90
N LYS A 105 24.79 -1.93 -15.87
CA LYS A 105 24.84 -3.40 -16.03
C LYS A 105 23.48 -4.04 -16.33
N TYR A 106 22.41 -3.64 -15.64
CA TYR A 106 21.10 -4.32 -15.68
C TYR A 106 19.98 -3.51 -16.34
N GLY A 107 20.25 -2.25 -16.70
CA GLY A 107 19.28 -1.27 -17.16
C GLY A 107 18.42 -0.67 -16.04
N PRO A 108 17.74 0.47 -16.31
CA PRO A 108 16.92 1.22 -15.33
C PRO A 108 15.53 0.57 -15.11
N THR A 109 15.49 -0.75 -14.90
CA THR A 109 14.24 -1.51 -14.72
C THR A 109 14.29 -2.49 -13.55
N LYS A 110 15.47 -3.00 -13.20
CA LYS A 110 15.65 -4.08 -12.21
C LYS A 110 15.91 -3.55 -10.80
N TRP A 111 15.09 -2.63 -10.33
CA TRP A 111 15.31 -1.90 -9.07
C TRP A 111 15.41 -2.78 -7.82
N SER A 112 14.61 -3.84 -7.73
CA SER A 112 14.71 -4.80 -6.62
C SER A 112 16.04 -5.56 -6.63
N VAL A 113 16.63 -5.80 -7.81
CA VAL A 113 17.95 -6.45 -7.94
C VAL A 113 19.05 -5.48 -7.52
N ILE A 114 18.96 -4.23 -7.96
CA ILE A 114 19.92 -3.16 -7.61
C ILE A 114 19.95 -2.95 -6.10
N ALA A 115 18.78 -2.83 -5.46
CA ALA A 115 18.66 -2.61 -4.03
C ALA A 115 19.30 -3.71 -3.16
N ARG A 116 19.43 -4.95 -3.66
CA ARG A 116 20.15 -6.01 -2.90
C ARG A 116 21.62 -5.70 -2.66
N SER A 117 22.21 -4.80 -3.43
CA SER A 117 23.61 -4.36 -3.28
C SER A 117 23.76 -3.10 -2.43
N LEU A 118 22.64 -2.57 -1.90
CA LEU A 118 22.55 -1.33 -1.13
C LEU A 118 21.85 -1.64 0.20
N PRO A 119 22.62 -2.02 1.24
CA PRO A 119 22.06 -2.35 2.55
C PRO A 119 21.14 -1.25 3.07
N GLY A 120 19.95 -1.62 3.53
CA GLY A 120 18.96 -0.68 4.06
C GLY A 120 18.23 0.20 3.02
N ARG A 121 18.60 0.16 1.74
CA ARG A 121 17.84 0.81 0.66
C ARG A 121 16.90 -0.18 -0.02
N ILE A 122 15.75 0.31 -0.46
CA ILE A 122 14.77 -0.48 -1.23
C ILE A 122 14.69 -0.03 -2.68
N GLY A 123 14.19 -0.91 -3.56
CA GLY A 123 14.12 -0.66 -4.99
C GLY A 123 13.36 0.62 -5.36
N LYS A 124 12.31 0.98 -4.62
CA LYS A 124 11.60 2.26 -4.82
C LYS A 124 12.54 3.46 -4.68
N GLN A 125 13.36 3.47 -3.63
CA GLN A 125 14.32 4.56 -3.37
C GLN A 125 15.38 4.62 -4.46
N CYS A 126 15.92 3.47 -4.89
CA CYS A 126 16.91 3.41 -5.97
C CYS A 126 16.35 3.97 -7.29
N ARG A 127 15.11 3.59 -7.64
CA ARG A 127 14.40 4.10 -8.82
C ARG A 127 14.25 5.62 -8.77
N GLU A 128 13.76 6.13 -7.64
CA GLU A 128 13.54 7.55 -7.43
C GLU A 128 14.86 8.33 -7.51
N ARG A 129 15.92 7.83 -6.86
CA ARG A 129 17.25 8.43 -6.91
C ARG A 129 17.79 8.50 -8.34
N TRP A 130 17.66 7.42 -9.10
CA TRP A 130 18.10 7.39 -10.50
C TRP A 130 17.36 8.43 -11.35
N HIS A 131 16.02 8.35 -11.41
CA HIS A 131 15.24 9.19 -12.32
C HIS A 131 15.21 10.68 -11.94
N ASN A 132 15.52 11.03 -10.69
CA ASN A 132 15.49 12.42 -10.24
C ASN A 132 16.88 13.07 -10.15
N HIS A 133 17.96 12.29 -10.02
CA HIS A 133 19.28 12.87 -9.73
C HIS A 133 20.45 12.26 -10.52
N LEU A 134 20.44 10.97 -10.81
CA LEU A 134 21.62 10.27 -11.37
C LEU A 134 21.53 10.01 -12.87
N ASN A 135 20.33 9.99 -13.44
CA ASN A 135 20.17 9.76 -14.87
C ASN A 135 20.82 10.93 -15.65
N PRO A 136 21.82 10.68 -16.51
CA PRO A 136 22.51 11.74 -17.26
C PRO A 136 21.58 12.54 -18.18
N ASP A 137 20.44 11.96 -18.59
CA ASP A 137 19.47 12.64 -19.44
C ASP A 137 18.66 13.73 -18.71
N ILE A 138 18.82 13.87 -17.39
CA ILE A 138 18.11 14.89 -16.61
C ILE A 138 18.73 16.27 -16.87
N ARG A 139 17.88 17.20 -17.28
CA ARG A 139 18.23 18.59 -17.54
C ARG A 139 17.99 19.45 -16.30
N LYS A 140 19.05 20.12 -15.84
CA LYS A 140 19.06 21.00 -14.65
C LYS A 140 19.15 22.49 -14.98
N ASP A 141 19.25 22.81 -16.26
CA ASP A 141 19.23 24.16 -16.81
C ASP A 141 17.84 24.79 -16.69
N ALA A 142 17.80 26.12 -16.80
CA ALA A 142 16.55 26.88 -16.81
C ALA A 142 15.63 26.44 -17.96
N TRP A 143 14.31 26.57 -17.75
CA TRP A 143 13.33 26.32 -18.80
C TRP A 143 13.51 27.30 -19.94
N THR A 144 13.53 26.79 -21.18
CA THR A 144 13.50 27.66 -22.35
C THR A 144 12.05 28.01 -22.72
N ALA A 145 11.87 29.11 -23.45
CA ALA A 145 10.55 29.52 -23.92
C ALA A 145 9.88 28.45 -24.80
N GLU A 146 10.66 27.69 -25.57
CA GLU A 146 10.17 26.58 -26.38
C GLU A 146 9.65 25.43 -25.52
N GLU A 147 10.34 25.10 -24.43
CA GLU A 147 9.90 24.06 -23.48
C GLU A 147 8.65 24.49 -22.72
N GLU A 148 8.57 25.76 -22.30
CA GLU A 148 7.36 26.31 -21.70
C GLU A 148 6.18 26.26 -22.67
N GLN A 149 6.39 26.62 -23.94
CA GLN A 149 5.36 26.56 -24.95
C GLN A 149 4.93 25.12 -25.25
N ALA A 150 5.88 24.18 -25.30
CA ALA A 150 5.60 22.76 -25.46
C ALA A 150 4.77 22.22 -24.27
N LEU A 151 5.10 22.63 -23.04
CA LEU A 151 4.34 22.29 -21.84
C LEU A 151 2.89 22.81 -21.90
N ILE A 152 2.70 24.07 -22.28
CA ILE A 152 1.36 24.69 -22.41
C ILE A 152 0.53 23.95 -23.48
N ASN A 153 1.13 23.66 -24.62
CA ASN A 153 0.46 22.96 -25.71
C ASN A 153 0.10 21.52 -25.31
N ALA A 154 1.02 20.81 -24.67
CA ALA A 154 0.79 19.46 -24.18
C ALA A 154 -0.29 19.43 -23.07
N HIS A 155 -0.30 20.38 -22.15
CA HIS A 155 -1.35 20.48 -21.13
C HIS A 155 -2.73 20.75 -21.73
N ARG A 156 -2.80 21.57 -22.80
CA ARG A 156 -4.05 21.80 -23.53
C ARG A 156 -4.58 20.52 -24.19
N GLU A 157 -3.70 19.68 -24.72
CA GLU A 157 -4.06 18.43 -25.40
C GLU A 157 -4.39 17.30 -24.41
N TYR A 158 -3.55 17.11 -23.39
CA TYR A 158 -3.60 15.94 -22.50
C TYR A 158 -4.26 16.24 -21.14
N GLY A 159 -4.44 17.50 -20.78
CA GLY A 159 -4.91 17.92 -19.45
C GLY A 159 -3.91 17.53 -18.35
N ASN A 160 -4.41 17.07 -17.21
CA ASN A 160 -3.58 16.68 -16.05
C ASN A 160 -2.91 15.30 -16.18
N LYS A 161 -2.73 14.79 -17.40
CA LYS A 161 -2.03 13.52 -17.67
C LYS A 161 -0.52 13.75 -17.72
N TRP A 162 0.08 14.09 -16.57
CA TRP A 162 1.50 14.43 -16.46
C TRP A 162 2.46 13.38 -17.02
N ALA A 163 2.11 12.09 -16.91
CA ALA A 163 2.91 11.01 -17.48
C ALA A 163 2.96 11.04 -19.02
N GLU A 164 1.93 11.55 -19.69
CA GLU A 164 1.94 11.75 -21.14
C GLU A 164 2.71 13.03 -21.50
N ILE A 165 2.49 14.12 -20.76
CA ILE A 165 3.21 15.40 -20.95
C ILE A 165 4.73 15.21 -20.80
N ALA A 166 5.19 14.44 -19.81
CA ALA A 166 6.61 14.19 -19.61
C ALA A 166 7.28 13.47 -20.80
N LYS A 167 6.53 12.72 -21.63
CA LYS A 167 7.09 12.04 -22.82
C LYS A 167 7.49 13.02 -23.92
N VAL A 168 6.85 14.20 -23.97
CA VAL A 168 7.13 15.23 -24.98
C VAL A 168 8.11 16.30 -24.49
N LEU A 169 8.55 16.22 -23.23
CA LEU A 169 9.52 17.12 -22.61
C LEU A 169 10.77 16.33 -22.18
N PRO A 170 11.64 15.94 -23.14
CA PRO A 170 12.78 15.09 -22.83
C PRO A 170 13.73 15.74 -21.83
N GLY A 171 14.03 15.01 -20.76
CA GLY A 171 14.94 15.43 -19.70
C GLY A 171 14.31 16.33 -18.62
N ARG A 172 13.00 16.59 -18.68
CA ARG A 172 12.22 17.34 -17.66
C ARG A 172 11.38 16.43 -16.77
#